data_AF-A0A551YPB5-F1
#
_entry.id   AF-A0A551YPB5-F1
#
_cell.length_a   1.000
_cell.length_b   1.000
_cell.length_c   1.000
_cell.angle_alpha   90.00
_cell.angle_beta   90.00
_cell.angle_gamma   90.00
#
_symmetry.space_group_name_H-M   'P 1'
#
loop_
_entity.id
_entity.type
_entity.pdbx_description
1 polymer ?
#
loop_
_entity_poly.entity_id
_entity_poly.type
_entity_poly.pdbx_seq_one_letter_code
_entity_poly.pdbx_strand_id
1 'polypeptide(L)' 'MAKFPVDATKAKVIKVLEKFGFSIVREKEHISMIRKNSDGTTTPLTLPNHKQIKRRCQIKR' A
#
# COMPACT_ATOMS: atom_id res chain seq x y z
N MET A 1 -7.34 6.26 -22.47
CA MET A 1 -7.75 6.44 -21.06
C MET A 1 -7.42 5.17 -20.28
N ALA A 2 -6.42 5.22 -19.40
CA ALA A 2 -6.09 4.09 -18.54
C ALA A 2 -7.26 3.87 -17.56
N LYS A 3 -8.11 2.87 -17.81
CA LYS A 3 -9.06 2.39 -16.81
C LYS A 3 -8.23 1.93 -15.61
N PHE A 4 -8.24 2.69 -14.51
CA PHE A 4 -7.55 2.24 -13.29
C PHE A 4 -8.10 0.84 -12.95
N PRO A 5 -7.24 -0.14 -12.66
CA PRO A 5 -7.70 -1.51 -12.48
C PRO A 5 -8.77 -1.59 -11.39
N VAL A 6 -9.85 -2.30 -11.76
CA VAL A 6 -10.89 -2.78 -10.85
C VAL A 6 -10.25 -3.49 -9.67
N ASP A 7 -10.89 -3.36 -8.50
CA ASP A 7 -10.52 -3.84 -7.17
C ASP A 7 -9.25 -4.73 -7.12
N ALA A 8 -8.15 -4.16 -6.65
CA ALA A 8 -6.91 -4.91 -6.48
C ALA A 8 -6.98 -5.73 -5.18
N THR A 9 -6.69 -7.03 -5.29
CA THR A 9 -6.50 -7.90 -4.12
C THR A 9 -5.32 -7.39 -3.28
N LYS A 10 -5.43 -7.40 -1.95
CA LYS A 10 -4.35 -7.04 -1.00
C LYS A 10 -2.98 -7.61 -1.43
N ALA A 11 -2.96 -8.90 -1.80
CA ALA A 11 -1.74 -9.59 -2.22
C ALA A 11 -1.07 -8.97 -3.47
N LYS A 12 -1.85 -8.51 -4.45
CA LYS A 12 -1.31 -7.85 -5.64
C LYS A 12 -0.71 -6.50 -5.29
N VAL A 13 -1.38 -5.73 -4.44
CA VAL A 13 -0.91 -4.40 -4.00
C VAL A 13 0.38 -4.52 -3.20
N ILE A 14 0.43 -5.46 -2.24
CA ILE A 14 1.65 -5.74 -1.47
C ILE A 14 2.79 -6.16 -2.39
N LYS A 15 2.56 -7.13 -3.29
CA LYS A 15 3.61 -7.63 -4.20
C LYS A 15 4.17 -6.55 -5.14
N VAL A 16 3.33 -5.59 -5.54
CA VAL A 16 3.77 -4.43 -6.32
C VAL A 16 4.60 -3.49 -5.44
N LEU A 17 4.12 -3.18 -4.23
CA LEU A 17 4.83 -2.29 -3.30
C LEU A 17 6.18 -2.88 -2.85
N GLU A 18 6.26 -4.18 -2.61
CA GLU A 18 7.53 -4.88 -2.34
C GLU A 18 8.52 -4.70 -3.51
N LYS A 19 8.06 -4.82 -4.77
CA LYS A 19 8.89 -4.52 -5.95
C LYS A 19 9.34 -3.07 -6.04
N PHE A 20 8.57 -2.13 -5.51
CA PHE A 20 8.95 -0.72 -5.41
C PHE A 20 9.90 -0.42 -4.23
N GLY A 21 10.25 -1.42 -3.42
CA GLY A 21 11.14 -1.29 -2.27
C GLY A 21 10.43 -0.87 -0.99
N PHE A 22 9.12 -1.10 -0.90
CA PHE A 22 8.39 -0.99 0.37
C PHE A 22 8.53 -2.28 1.18
N SER A 23 8.77 -2.14 2.47
CA SER A 23 8.80 -3.24 3.44
C SER A 23 7.62 -3.12 4.40
N ILE A 24 6.99 -4.25 4.74
CA ILE A 24 5.89 -4.29 5.71
C ILE A 24 6.47 -4.11 7.11
N VAL A 25 5.90 -3.18 7.88
CA VAL A 25 6.29 -2.91 9.28
C VAL A 25 5.23 -3.41 10.24
N ARG A 26 3.95 -3.35 9.87
CA ARG A 26 2.84 -3.73 10.74
C ARG A 26 1.67 -4.26 9.93
N GLU A 27 1.10 -5.36 10.36
CA GLU A 27 -0.15 -5.91 9.81
C GLU A 27 -1.15 -6.09 10.96
N LYS A 28 -1.98 -5.07 11.21
CA LYS A 28 -3.15 -5.20 12.11
C LYS A 28 -4.42 -4.84 11.32
N GLU A 29 -5.22 -3.90 11.80
CA GLU A 29 -6.38 -3.37 11.07
C GLU A 29 -5.98 -2.62 9.79
N HIS A 30 -4.77 -2.05 9.80
CA HIS A 30 -4.12 -1.45 8.66
C HIS A 30 -2.74 -2.09 8.48
N ILE A 31 -2.32 -2.26 7.24
CA ILE A 31 -0.97 -2.66 6.86
C ILE A 31 -0.14 -1.39 6.72
N SER A 32 0.86 -1.21 7.58
CA SER A 32 1.83 -0.14 7.45
C SER A 32 3.05 -0.68 6.73
N MET A 33 3.44 -0.03 5.64
CA MET A 33 4.67 -0.28 4.89
C MET A 33 5.57 0.95 4.96
N ILE A 34 6.88 0.75 4.83
CA ILE A 34 7.86 1.84 4.72
C ILE A 34 8.75 1.60 3.51
N ARG A 35 9.07 2.66 2.78
CA ARG A 35 10.14 2.66 1.78
C ARG A 35 11.28 3.53 2.29
N LYS A 36 12.49 2.98 2.30
CA LYS A 36 13.71 3.75 2.53
C LYS A 36 14.17 4.32 1.19
N ASN A 37 14.19 5.64 1.06
CA ASN A 37 14.78 6.30 -0.10
C ASN A 37 16.28 6.50 0.14
N SER A 38 17.05 6.58 -0.95
CA SER A 38 18.50 6.82 -0.91
C SER A 38 18.89 8.16 -0.24
N ASP A 39 17.97 9.13 -0.25
CA ASP A 39 18.08 10.42 0.44
C ASP A 39 17.95 10.32 1.99
N GLY A 40 17.81 9.11 2.55
CA GLY A 40 17.63 8.90 3.99
C GLY A 40 16.20 9.18 4.48
N THR A 41 15.31 9.65 3.61
CA THR A 41 13.88 9.80 3.92
C THR A 41 13.18 8.45 3.94
N THR A 42 12.30 8.25 4.92
CA THR A 42 11.38 7.11 4.97
C THR A 42 10.00 7.57 4.53
N THR A 43 9.44 6.91 3.52
CA THR A 43 8.06 7.15 3.09
C THR A 43 7.16 6.08 3.72
N PRO A 44 6.38 6.42 4.75
CA PRO A 44 5.38 5.50 5.29
C PRO A 44 4.17 5.45 4.34
N LEU A 45 3.60 4.26 4.19
CA LEU A 45 2.39 4.00 3.44
C LEU A 45 1.47 3.10 4.26
N THR A 46 0.25 3.56 4.53
CA THR A 46 -0.77 2.78 5.23
C THR A 46 -1.86 2.33 4.27
N LEU A 47 -2.14 1.02 4.30
CA LEU A 47 -3.20 0.40 3.53
C LEU A 47 -4.23 -0.22 4.47
N PRO A 48 -5.53 -0.16 4.16
CA PRO A 48 -6.54 -0.88 4.93
C PRO A 48 -6.39 -2.40 4.74
N ASN A 49 -6.48 -3.16 5.83
CA ASN A 49 -6.41 -4.63 5.79
C ASN A 49 -7.80 -5.21 5.47
N HIS A 50 -8.26 -5.01 4.23
CA HIS A 50 -9.48 -5.62 3.72
C HIS A 50 -9.15 -6.54 2.53
N LYS A 51 -9.92 -7.63 2.34
CA LYS A 51 -9.70 -8.61 1.26
C LYS A 51 -9.68 -7.96 -0.14
N GLN A 52 -10.46 -6.91 -0.33
CA GLN A 52 -10.50 -6.10 -1.56
C GLN A 52 -10.25 -4.64 -1.20
N ILE A 53 -9.22 -4.05 -1.81
CA ILE A 53 -8.97 -2.62 -1.66
C ILE A 53 -9.88 -1.90 -2.66
N LYS A 54 -11.01 -1.39 -2.15
CA LYS A 54 -11.96 -0.62 -2.95
C LYS A 54 -11.34 0.72 -3.35
N ARG A 55 -11.61 1.15 -4.58
CA ARG A 55 -11.13 2.42 -5.17
C ARG A 55 -11.45 3.67 -4.33
N ARG A 56 -12.45 3.61 -3.44
CA ARG A 56 -12.79 4.67 -2.48
C ARG A 56 -12.10 4.45 -1.14
N CYS A 57 -10.79 4.67 -1.09
CA CYS A 57 -10.06 4.75 0.18
C CYS A 57 -9.88 6.23 0.54
N GLN A 58 -10.78 6.79 1.34
CA GLN A 58 -10.55 8.09 1.95
C GLN A 58 -9.43 7.93 2.98
N ILE A 59 -8.28 8.55 2.72
CA ILE A 59 -7.29 8.80 3.74
C ILE A 59 -7.94 9.81 4.69
N LYS A 60 -8.53 9.34 5.80
CA LYS A 60 -8.94 10.25 6.88
C LYS A 60 -7.65 10.82 7.49
N ARG A 61 -7.49 12.14 7.32
CA ARG A 61 -6.50 12.97 8.01
C ARG A 61 -6.71 12.93 9.51
#